data_AF-A0A6N9QF00-F1
#
_entry.id   AF-A0A6N9QF00-F1
#
_cell.length_a   1.000
_cell.length_b   1.000
_cell.length_c   1.000
_cell.angle_alpha   90.00
_cell.angle_beta   90.00
_cell.angle_gamma   90.00
#
_symmetry.space_group_name_H-M   'P 1'
#
loop_
_entity.id
_entity.type
_entity.pdbx_description
1 polymer ?
#
loop_
_entity_poly.entity_id
_entity_poly.type
_entity_poly.pdbx_seq_one_letter_code
_entity_poly.pdbx_strand_id
1 'polypeptide(L)'
;MTKEERVEKYGSFLYCPKRETLCMGQDYEGTGECLLETCVLDDPAYQARQERIQRRQKELWDKHRGQKKEEKEAAANIRAQNKTSQDLLRMKIEKTRSKMERYYRKGWTNLANKLGLELAEMERRLRA
;
A
#
# COMPACT_ATOMS: atom_id res chain seq x y z
N MET A 1 -10.31 -20.63 -32.46
CA MET A 1 -8.99 -20.01 -32.24
C MET A 1 -7.89 -20.91 -32.79
N THR A 2 -7.21 -20.46 -33.83
CA THR A 2 -6.03 -21.12 -34.42
C THR A 2 -4.82 -21.05 -33.48
N LYS A 3 -3.72 -21.71 -33.84
CA LYS A 3 -2.46 -21.70 -33.07
C LYS A 3 -1.86 -20.29 -32.98
N GLU A 4 -1.87 -19.54 -34.08
CA GLU A 4 -1.35 -18.16 -34.09
C GLU A 4 -2.15 -17.24 -33.15
N GLU A 5 -3.48 -17.32 -33.19
CA GLU A 5 -4.36 -16.50 -32.35
C GLU A 5 -4.20 -16.77 -30.85
N ARG A 6 -3.82 -18.00 -30.46
CA ARG A 6 -3.56 -18.35 -29.06
C ARG A 6 -2.21 -17.80 -28.58
N VAL A 7 -1.17 -17.93 -29.40
CA VAL A 7 0.18 -17.43 -29.07
C VAL A 7 0.20 -15.90 -28.98
N GLU A 8 -0.52 -15.21 -29.86
CA GLU A 8 -0.61 -13.75 -29.83
C GLU A 8 -1.34 -13.25 -28.57
N LYS A 9 -2.39 -13.95 -28.15
CA LYS A 9 -3.22 -13.55 -27.00
C LYS A 9 -2.63 -13.92 -25.63
N TYR A 10 -1.96 -15.07 -25.53
CA TYR A 10 -1.51 -15.63 -24.24
C TYR A 10 0.03 -15.84 -24.17
N GLY A 11 0.77 -15.54 -25.24
CA GLY A 11 2.18 -15.86 -25.37
C GLY A 11 2.41 -17.37 -25.53
N SER A 12 3.58 -17.87 -25.11
CA SER A 12 3.91 -19.29 -25.06
C SER A 12 3.28 -20.05 -23.86
N PHE A 13 2.27 -19.45 -23.22
CA PHE A 13 1.51 -20.05 -22.13
C PHE A 13 0.14 -20.49 -22.62
N LEU A 14 -0.30 -21.69 -22.19
CA LEU A 14 -1.60 -22.25 -22.48
C LEU A 14 -2.47 -22.27 -21.21
N TYR A 15 -3.79 -22.15 -21.38
CA TYR A 15 -4.72 -22.11 -20.25
C TYR A 15 -5.05 -23.52 -19.74
N CYS A 16 -4.70 -23.81 -18.48
CA CYS A 16 -5.04 -25.07 -17.83
C CYS A 16 -6.45 -25.02 -17.23
N PRO A 17 -7.44 -25.79 -17.74
CA PRO A 17 -8.80 -25.77 -17.21
C PRO A 17 -8.92 -26.43 -15.83
N LYS A 18 -8.00 -27.33 -15.46
CA LYS A 18 -8.02 -28.00 -14.14
C LYS A 18 -7.65 -27.07 -12.98
N ARG A 19 -6.87 -26.02 -13.26
CA ARG A 19 -6.28 -25.11 -12.25
C ARG A 19 -6.63 -23.64 -12.50
N GLU A 20 -7.40 -23.38 -13.54
CA GLU A 20 -7.83 -22.03 -13.97
C GLU A 20 -6.67 -21.03 -14.07
N THR A 21 -5.51 -21.49 -14.57
CA THR A 21 -4.29 -20.68 -14.65
C THR A 21 -3.53 -20.91 -15.95
N LEU A 22 -2.72 -19.92 -16.34
CA LEU A 22 -1.83 -20.03 -17.50
C LEU A 22 -0.60 -20.87 -17.13
N CYS A 23 -0.32 -21.93 -17.89
CA CYS A 23 0.83 -22.82 -17.68
C CYS A 23 1.44 -23.29 -19.01
N MET A 24 2.67 -23.81 -18.97
CA MET A 24 3.39 -24.32 -20.16
C MET A 24 3.09 -25.81 -20.44
N GLY A 25 2.23 -26.43 -19.64
CA GLY A 25 2.12 -27.89 -19.59
C GLY A 25 1.14 -28.49 -20.59
N GLN A 26 0.49 -27.73 -21.48
CA GLN A 26 -0.48 -28.31 -22.42
C GLN A 26 0.12 -28.50 -23.82
N ASP A 27 -0.40 -29.51 -24.52
CA ASP A 27 -0.07 -29.71 -25.92
C ASP A 27 -0.77 -28.66 -26.80
N TYR A 28 -0.01 -28.11 -27.73
CA TYR A 28 -0.47 -27.17 -28.74
C TYR A 28 -1.32 -27.84 -29.83
N GLU A 29 -1.26 -29.17 -29.99
CA GLU A 29 -1.96 -29.93 -31.04
C GLU A 29 -3.46 -30.18 -30.77
N GLY A 30 -4.02 -29.58 -29.71
CA GLY A 30 -5.46 -29.43 -29.58
C GLY A 30 -6.20 -30.58 -28.91
N THR A 31 -5.50 -31.58 -28.38
CA THR A 31 -6.07 -32.62 -27.50
C THR A 31 -6.41 -32.06 -26.11
N GLY A 32 -5.76 -30.95 -25.70
CA GLY A 32 -5.92 -30.35 -24.37
C GLY A 32 -5.24 -31.16 -23.26
N GLU A 33 -4.44 -32.16 -23.64
CA GLU A 33 -3.72 -33.02 -22.73
C GLU A 33 -2.49 -32.31 -22.14
N CYS A 34 -2.12 -32.73 -20.93
CA CYS A 34 -0.93 -32.23 -20.25
C CYS A 34 0.29 -32.98 -20.81
N LEU A 35 1.29 -32.25 -21.29
CA LEU A 35 2.59 -32.76 -21.75
C LEU A 35 3.36 -33.46 -20.64
N LEU A 36 3.10 -33.10 -19.39
CA LEU A 36 3.74 -33.67 -18.22
C LEU A 36 2.84 -34.71 -17.57
N GLU A 37 3.39 -35.88 -17.26
CA GLU A 37 2.70 -36.95 -16.52
C GLU A 37 2.27 -36.46 -15.12
N THR A 38 3.07 -35.61 -14.49
CA THR A 38 2.79 -35.00 -13.18
C THR A 38 2.84 -33.49 -13.26
N CYS A 39 1.94 -32.81 -12.53
CA CYS A 39 1.85 -31.36 -12.55
C CYS A 39 2.99 -30.76 -11.71
N VAL A 40 3.79 -29.86 -12.30
CA VAL A 40 4.86 -29.13 -11.58
C VAL A 40 4.31 -28.31 -10.42
N LEU A 41 3.06 -27.86 -10.49
CA LEU A 41 2.41 -27.14 -9.38
C LEU A 41 2.13 -28.03 -8.17
N ASP A 42 2.12 -29.36 -8.36
CA ASP A 42 1.96 -30.36 -7.31
C ASP A 42 3.30 -30.90 -6.79
N ASP A 43 4.43 -30.50 -7.39
CA ASP A 43 5.75 -30.87 -6.91
C ASP A 43 6.02 -30.21 -5.54
N PRO A 44 6.24 -31.00 -4.46
CA PRO A 44 6.54 -30.47 -3.13
C PRO A 44 7.76 -29.54 -3.12
N ALA A 45 8.77 -29.81 -3.95
CA ALA A 45 9.97 -28.98 -4.04
C ALA A 45 9.65 -27.61 -4.67
N TYR A 46 8.77 -27.58 -5.67
CA TYR A 46 8.28 -26.35 -6.29
C TYR A 46 7.46 -25.52 -5.30
N GLN A 47 6.51 -26.14 -4.59
CA GLN A 47 5.68 -25.46 -3.59
C GLN A 47 6.54 -24.85 -2.47
N ALA A 48 7.46 -25.63 -1.90
CA ALA A 48 8.38 -25.14 -0.86
C ALA A 48 9.29 -24.00 -1.36
N ARG A 49 9.63 -23.97 -2.66
CA ARG A 49 10.35 -22.83 -3.25
C ARG A 49 9.46 -21.59 -3.36
N GLN A 50 8.21 -21.74 -3.81
CA GLN A 50 7.27 -20.62 -3.92
C GLN A 50 6.97 -19.99 -2.55
N GLU A 51 6.74 -20.80 -1.52
CA GLU A 51 6.53 -20.32 -0.15
C GLU A 51 7.72 -19.50 0.36
N ARG A 52 8.96 -19.97 0.11
CA ARG A 52 10.18 -19.22 0.47
C ARG A 52 10.27 -17.88 -0.24
N ILE A 53 9.91 -17.83 -1.53
CA ILE A 53 9.90 -16.59 -2.32
C ILE A 53 8.88 -15.61 -1.74
N GLN A 54 7.65 -16.06 -1.49
CA GLN A 54 6.59 -15.22 -0.93
C GLN A 54 6.96 -14.68 0.46
N ARG A 55 7.52 -15.52 1.33
CA ARG A 55 8.00 -15.11 2.64
C ARG A 55 9.08 -14.02 2.53
N ARG A 56 10.09 -14.23 1.68
CA ARG A 56 11.17 -13.25 1.46
C ARG A 56 10.64 -11.93 0.90
N GLN A 57 9.67 -11.98 -0.02
CA GLN A 57 9.02 -10.77 -0.53
C GLN A 57 8.31 -10.02 0.60
N LYS A 58 7.52 -10.71 1.43
CA LYS A 58 6.84 -10.09 2.57
C LYS A 58 7.82 -9.40 3.53
N GLU A 59 8.91 -10.08 3.89
CA GLU A 59 9.96 -9.52 4.76
C GLU A 59 10.61 -8.26 4.14
N LEU A 60 10.88 -8.27 2.84
CA LEU A 60 11.42 -7.10 2.13
C LEU A 60 10.42 -5.94 2.09
N TRP A 61 9.14 -6.22 1.84
CA TRP A 61 8.07 -5.23 1.87
C TRP A 61 7.92 -4.58 3.24
N ASP A 62 7.92 -5.38 4.31
CA ASP A 62 7.82 -4.90 5.68
C ASP A 62 9.04 -4.05 6.05
N LYS A 63 10.25 -4.47 5.65
CA LYS A 63 11.48 -3.70 5.84
C LYS A 63 11.43 -2.34 5.11
N HIS A 64 11.03 -2.33 3.84
CA HIS A 64 10.88 -1.09 3.08
C HIS A 64 9.82 -0.16 3.68
N ARG A 65 8.74 -0.71 4.23
CA ARG A 65 7.70 0.08 4.90
C ARG A 65 8.24 0.70 6.19
N GLY A 66 9.05 -0.03 6.96
CA GLY A 66 9.76 0.47 8.13
C GLY A 66 10.70 1.63 7.78
N GLN A 67 11.58 1.42 6.79
CA GLN A 67 12.53 2.46 6.32
C GLN A 67 11.81 3.73 5.85
N LYS A 68 10.75 3.61 5.04
CA LYS A 68 9.96 4.78 4.62
C LYS A 68 9.30 5.52 5.79
N LYS A 69 8.98 4.82 6.88
CA LYS A 69 8.43 5.45 8.08
C LYS A 69 9.52 6.22 8.83
N GLU A 70 10.68 5.59 9.02
CA GLU A 70 11.86 6.21 9.66
C GLU A 70 12.34 7.44 8.88
N GLU A 71 12.43 7.37 7.55
CA GLU A 71 12.80 8.52 6.70
C GLU A 71 11.80 9.67 6.84
N LYS A 72 10.50 9.38 6.89
CA LYS A 72 9.46 10.39 7.10
C LYS A 72 9.54 11.02 8.49
N GLU A 73 9.81 10.22 9.51
CA GLU A 73 9.98 10.70 10.89
C GLU A 73 11.25 11.55 11.02
N ALA A 74 12.37 11.11 10.44
CA ALA A 74 13.62 11.86 10.38
C ALA A 74 13.43 13.21 9.65
N ALA A 75 12.78 13.19 8.48
CA ALA A 75 12.48 14.42 7.73
C ALA A 75 11.53 15.36 8.51
N ALA A 76 10.56 14.80 9.25
CA ALA A 76 9.68 15.60 10.11
C ALA A 76 10.44 16.22 11.29
N ASN A 77 11.38 15.49 11.89
CA ASN A 77 12.23 15.98 12.98
C ASN A 77 13.15 17.11 12.52
N ILE A 78 13.82 16.96 11.37
CA ILE A 78 14.67 18.03 10.79
C ILE A 78 13.83 19.29 10.50
N ARG A 79 12.63 19.13 9.93
CA ARG A 79 11.71 20.25 9.69
C ARG A 79 11.23 20.93 10.97
N ALA A 80 11.16 20.20 12.09
CA ALA A 80 10.78 20.73 13.38
C ALA A 80 11.96 21.45 14.07
N GLN A 81 13.19 20.95 13.92
CA GLN A 81 14.40 21.60 14.44
C GLN A 81 14.61 22.99 13.84
N ASN A 82 14.30 23.18 12.56
CA ASN A 82 14.44 24.46 11.86
C ASN A 82 13.31 25.46 12.14
N LYS A 83 12.37 25.15 13.04
CA LYS A 83 11.23 26.01 13.36
C LYS A 83 11.36 26.58 14.75
N THR A 84 11.08 27.87 14.87
CA THR A 84 10.98 28.50 16.19
C THR A 84 9.75 27.98 16.93
N SER A 85 9.73 28.14 18.25
CA SER A 85 8.55 27.82 19.08
C SER A 85 7.29 28.55 18.58
N GLN A 86 7.45 29.80 18.10
CA GLN A 86 6.36 30.58 17.52
C GLN A 86 5.86 30.00 16.18
N ASP A 87 6.75 29.50 15.31
CA ASP A 87 6.36 28.86 14.06
C ASP A 87 5.59 27.55 14.29
N LEU A 88 6.03 26.75 15.25
CA LEU A 88 5.33 25.53 15.66
C LEU A 88 3.94 25.84 16.22
N LEU A 89 3.82 26.92 17.00
CA LEU A 89 2.53 27.39 17.54
C LEU A 89 1.59 27.88 16.43
N ARG A 90 2.10 28.66 15.45
CA ARG A 90 1.33 29.11 14.27
C ARG A 90 0.79 27.94 13.46
N MET A 91 1.63 26.93 13.19
CA MET A 91 1.19 25.72 12.51
C MET A 91 0.12 24.94 13.27
N LYS A 92 0.21 24.90 14.61
CA LYS A 92 -0.76 24.23 15.46
C LYS A 92 -2.11 24.96 15.44
N ILE A 93 -2.10 26.29 15.46
CA ILE A 93 -3.30 27.13 15.31
C ILE A 93 -3.98 26.84 13.97
N GLU A 94 -3.23 26.86 12.87
CA GLU A 94 -3.76 26.63 11.51
C GLU A 94 -4.39 25.24 11.35
N LYS A 95 -3.72 24.19 11.86
CA LYS A 95 -4.28 22.83 11.87
C LYS A 95 -5.56 22.73 12.71
N THR A 96 -5.58 23.40 13.86
CA THR A 96 -6.73 23.38 14.78
C THR A 96 -7.91 24.13 14.17
N ARG A 97 -7.67 25.27 13.50
CA ARG A 97 -8.67 26.03 12.74
C ARG A 97 -9.30 25.19 11.64
N SER A 98 -8.46 24.55 10.82
CA SER A 98 -8.93 23.67 9.74
C SER A 98 -9.78 22.50 10.24
N LYS A 99 -9.42 21.94 11.41
CA LYS A 99 -10.17 20.84 12.04
C LYS A 99 -11.50 21.32 12.62
N MET A 100 -11.50 22.48 13.26
CA MET A 100 -12.70 23.14 13.77
C MET A 100 -13.70 23.44 12.65
N GLU A 101 -13.26 24.05 11.55
CA GLU A 101 -14.10 24.32 10.38
C GLU A 101 -14.70 23.04 9.80
N ARG A 102 -13.91 21.97 9.71
CA ARG A 102 -14.40 20.65 9.27
C ARG A 102 -15.48 20.11 10.20
N TYR A 103 -15.37 20.32 11.51
CA TYR A 103 -16.38 19.87 12.47
C TYR A 103 -17.66 20.70 12.39
N TYR A 104 -17.56 22.02 12.19
CA TYR A 104 -18.73 22.84 11.90
C TYR A 104 -19.45 22.38 10.62
N ARG A 105 -18.72 22.11 9.54
CA ARG A 105 -19.30 21.58 8.28
C ARG A 105 -20.02 20.24 8.45
N LYS A 106 -19.59 19.42 9.41
CA LYS A 106 -20.20 18.12 9.73
C LYS A 106 -21.33 18.20 10.77
N GLY A 107 -21.66 19.39 11.27
CA GLY A 107 -22.67 19.59 12.32
C GLY A 107 -22.22 19.18 13.73
N TRP A 108 -20.92 18.91 13.94
CA TRP A 108 -20.37 18.54 15.26
C TRP A 108 -20.00 19.77 16.08
N THR A 109 -21.01 20.58 16.39
CA THR A 109 -20.86 21.91 17.00
C THR A 109 -20.18 21.86 18.37
N ASN A 110 -20.51 20.89 19.23
CA ASN A 110 -19.88 20.75 20.56
C ASN A 110 -18.36 20.52 20.47
N LEU A 111 -17.91 19.67 19.53
CA LEU A 111 -16.49 19.42 19.30
C LEU A 111 -15.80 20.62 18.64
N ALA A 112 -16.49 21.31 17.74
CA ALA A 112 -15.97 22.52 17.10
C ALA A 112 -15.79 23.66 18.13
N ASN A 113 -16.77 23.88 19.00
CA ASN A 113 -16.71 24.88 20.06
C ASN A 113 -15.54 24.62 21.02
N LYS A 114 -15.31 23.36 21.41
CA LYS A 114 -14.15 22.99 22.22
C LYS A 114 -12.83 23.35 21.54
N LEU A 115 -12.68 23.03 20.25
CA LEU A 115 -11.50 23.42 19.47
C LEU A 115 -11.37 24.95 19.33
N GLY A 116 -12.49 25.68 19.28
CA GLY A 116 -12.50 27.14 19.24
C GLY A 116 -11.93 27.77 20.52
N LEU A 117 -12.26 27.23 21.69
CA LEU A 117 -11.67 27.67 22.97
C LEU A 117 -10.16 27.42 23.02
N GLU A 118 -9.73 26.22 22.61
CA GLU A 118 -8.31 25.87 22.52
C GLU A 118 -7.56 26.80 21.54
N LEU A 119 -8.19 27.14 20.41
CA LEU A 119 -7.63 28.05 19.41
C LEU A 119 -7.46 29.47 19.97
N ALA A 120 -8.47 30.00 20.67
CA ALA A 120 -8.39 31.32 21.31
C ALA A 120 -7.29 31.40 22.38
N GLU A 121 -7.03 30.31 23.12
CA GLU A 121 -5.91 30.23 24.05
C GLU A 121 -4.56 30.21 23.33
N MET A 122 -4.42 29.42 22.26
CA MET A 122 -3.18 29.38 21.47
C MET A 122 -2.88 30.72 20.80
N GLU A 123 -3.88 31.42 20.27
CA GLU A 123 -3.72 32.76 19.69
C GLU A 123 -3.30 33.80 20.74
N ARG A 124 -3.83 33.72 21.97
CA ARG A 124 -3.37 34.57 23.08
C ARG A 124 -1.91 34.34 23.43
N ARG A 125 -1.47 33.08 23.50
CA ARG A 125 -0.06 32.71 23.75
C ARG A 125 0.90 33.18 22.65
N LEU A 126 0.42 33.38 21.43
CA LEU A 126 1.24 33.90 20.32
C LEU A 126 1.40 35.43 20.37
N ARG A 127 0.47 36.14 21.03
CA ARG A 127 0.48 37.61 21.16
C ARG A 127 1.21 38.11 22.42
N ALA A 128 1.38 37.24 23.41
CA ALA A 128 2.17 37.50 24.62
C ALA A 128 3.67 37.31 24.34
#